data_AF-A0A2E6VWR7-F1
#
_entry.id   AF-A0A2E6VWR7-F1
#
_cell.length_a   1.000
_cell.length_b   1.000
_cell.length_c   1.000
_cell.angle_alpha   90.00
_cell.angle_beta   90.00
_cell.angle_gamma   90.00
#
_symmetry.space_group_name_H-M   'P 1'
#
loop_
_entity.id
_entity.type
_entity.pdbx_description
1 polymer ?
#
loop_
_entity_poly.entity_id
_entity_poly.type
_entity_poly.pdbx_seq_one_letter_code
_entity_poly.pdbx_strand_id
1 'polypeptide(L)'
;MLIRSCLLLILSLAAFACLQPAGSLPGAGEVTDVSNSGGSQDAGTAQNTPNDGEEGGPCYGNNTCNAGLTCLSGICVNANGVDGSGDGSTDGSTDGPSDGTSSGSTDGTADGSTDGDGNGGGTGNTLLTTDGGVFDGAIDGSGEYETGLPVADGGVPIDAALSLQLNWNVNVDDLDLYFYRADGDICKREDSCYWMSCVDEDVDVGPDWDEDGVYGTAGDPRMLTDDLCGYGPEHIYLEQPADDGAYIIAVHFFGSAACENNAPAQSTMATVNVLVNDEVAQTFTRTLYTKDDRWDVAKILWNNGEPSIIPINEYESDWRCDFAANGFGNNGGN
;
A
#
# COMPACT_ATOMS: atom_id res chain seq x y z
N MET A 1 -37.07 54.93 -2.37
CA MET A 1 -37.40 53.64 -3.00
C MET A 1 -36.75 52.58 -2.12
N LEU A 2 -37.50 52.03 -1.15
CA LEU A 2 -38.15 50.69 -1.18
C LEU A 2 -37.07 49.58 -1.13
N ILE A 3 -36.98 48.61 -0.22
CA ILE A 3 -37.81 47.94 0.80
C ILE A 3 -36.79 47.11 1.65
N ARG A 4 -36.66 47.25 2.97
CA ARG A 4 -37.30 46.46 4.05
C ARG A 4 -37.17 44.93 3.98
N SER A 5 -36.48 44.38 5.00
CA SER A 5 -36.86 43.21 5.82
C SER A 5 -37.07 41.84 5.14
N CYS A 6 -36.24 40.87 5.54
CA CYS A 6 -36.69 39.56 6.00
C CYS A 6 -35.53 38.80 6.67
N LEU A 7 -35.44 38.87 8.01
CA LEU A 7 -34.67 37.90 8.79
C LEU A 7 -35.60 37.43 9.91
N LEU A 8 -36.30 36.33 9.63
CA LEU A 8 -37.13 35.60 10.59
C LEU A 8 -36.36 34.34 10.95
N LEU A 9 -35.71 34.35 12.11
CA LEU A 9 -35.06 33.18 12.69
C LEU A 9 -36.12 32.43 13.51
N ILE A 10 -36.62 31.30 13.01
CA ILE A 10 -37.47 30.39 13.78
C ILE A 10 -36.58 29.33 14.40
N LEU A 11 -36.32 29.47 15.70
CA LEU A 11 -35.80 28.43 16.57
C LEU A 11 -36.93 27.40 16.80
N SER A 12 -36.72 26.15 16.39
CA SER A 12 -37.56 25.02 16.81
C SER A 12 -36.68 23.97 17.49
N LEU A 13 -36.58 24.07 18.81
CA LEU A 13 -36.20 22.95 19.68
C LEU A 13 -37.32 21.91 19.66
N ALA A 14 -37.06 20.73 19.12
CA ALA A 14 -37.86 19.54 19.36
C ALA A 14 -37.03 18.57 20.20
N ALA A 15 -37.34 18.51 21.50
CA ALA A 15 -36.84 17.48 22.40
C ALA A 15 -37.52 16.15 22.06
N PHE A 16 -36.75 15.20 21.51
CA PHE A 16 -37.18 13.82 21.37
C PHE A 16 -36.87 13.06 22.66
N ALA A 17 -37.89 12.88 23.50
CA ALA A 17 -37.87 11.93 24.60
C ALA A 17 -38.16 10.53 24.03
N CYS A 18 -37.14 9.65 23.99
CA CYS A 18 -37.35 8.23 23.74
C CYS A 18 -37.74 7.53 25.04
N LEU A 19 -39.03 7.21 25.13
CA LEU A 19 -39.63 6.36 26.15
C LEU A 19 -39.32 4.89 25.78
N GLN A 20 -38.58 4.16 26.61
CA GLN A 20 -38.45 2.71 26.46
C GLN A 20 -39.64 1.99 27.13
N PRO A 21 -40.25 1.00 26.49
CA PRO A 21 -40.96 -0.06 27.19
C PRO A 21 -40.03 -1.25 27.45
N ALA A 22 -39.88 -1.57 28.74
CA ALA A 22 -39.35 -2.84 29.21
C ALA A 22 -40.23 -4.00 28.71
N GLY A 23 -39.63 -4.96 28.01
CA GLY A 23 -40.25 -6.20 27.58
C GLY A 23 -39.41 -7.39 28.03
N SER A 24 -40.01 -8.22 28.88
CA SER A 24 -39.46 -9.37 29.58
C SER A 24 -39.17 -10.59 28.69
N LEU A 25 -38.10 -11.31 29.05
CA LEU A 25 -37.68 -12.66 28.64
C LEU A 25 -38.84 -13.69 28.69
N PRO A 26 -38.81 -14.74 27.83
CA PRO A 26 -38.36 -16.04 28.34
C PRO A 26 -37.63 -16.92 27.31
N GLY A 27 -36.88 -17.93 27.78
CA GLY A 27 -36.61 -19.15 27.01
C GLY A 27 -35.21 -19.72 27.15
N ALA A 28 -34.92 -20.37 28.28
CA ALA A 28 -33.81 -21.31 28.37
C ALA A 28 -34.14 -22.55 27.52
N GLY A 29 -33.39 -22.73 26.43
CA GLY A 29 -33.39 -23.93 25.58
C GLY A 29 -32.17 -24.77 25.88
N GLU A 30 -32.42 -25.93 26.48
CA GLU A 30 -31.55 -27.06 26.73
C GLU A 30 -30.92 -27.58 25.41
N VAL A 31 -29.58 -27.64 25.34
CA VAL A 31 -28.87 -28.36 24.27
C VAL A 31 -27.99 -29.41 24.93
N THR A 32 -28.32 -30.66 24.60
CA THR A 32 -27.69 -31.89 25.04
C THR A 32 -26.34 -32.09 24.37
N ASP A 33 -25.36 -32.46 25.20
CA ASP A 33 -24.10 -33.10 24.83
C ASP A 33 -24.32 -34.31 23.90
N VAL A 34 -23.60 -34.34 22.78
CA VAL A 34 -23.22 -35.58 22.10
C VAL A 34 -21.75 -35.48 21.73
N SER A 35 -20.94 -36.14 22.54
CA SER A 35 -19.57 -36.53 22.23
C SER A 35 -19.60 -37.55 21.09
N ASN A 36 -18.80 -37.34 20.04
CA ASN A 36 -18.29 -38.48 19.28
C ASN A 36 -16.88 -38.21 18.75
N SER A 37 -16.07 -39.23 18.95
CA SER A 37 -14.62 -39.30 18.78
C SER A 37 -14.26 -40.00 17.47
N GLY A 38 -13.10 -39.64 16.91
CA GLY A 38 -12.21 -40.62 16.27
C GLY A 38 -11.93 -40.44 14.77
N GLY A 39 -10.63 -40.33 14.47
CA GLY A 39 -10.03 -40.63 13.17
C GLY A 39 -9.53 -39.38 12.44
N SER A 40 -8.36 -39.34 11.81
CA SER A 40 -7.20 -40.22 11.75
C SER A 40 -6.11 -39.37 11.10
N GLN A 41 -4.88 -39.54 11.55
CA GLN A 41 -3.69 -38.80 11.14
C GLN A 41 -3.39 -38.95 9.64
N ASP A 42 -3.00 -37.86 8.99
CA ASP A 42 -2.08 -37.92 7.86
C ASP A 42 -1.02 -36.82 8.00
N ALA A 43 0.23 -37.21 7.84
CA ALA A 43 1.43 -36.48 8.27
C ALA A 43 1.98 -35.63 7.12
N GLY A 44 1.54 -34.38 7.06
CA GLY A 44 2.26 -33.29 6.40
C GLY A 44 3.02 -32.49 7.46
N THR A 45 4.30 -32.21 7.23
CA THR A 45 5.19 -31.46 8.13
C THR A 45 4.55 -30.16 8.60
N ALA A 46 4.02 -30.17 9.83
CA ALA A 46 3.49 -28.98 10.47
C ALA A 46 4.60 -27.94 10.57
N GLN A 47 4.53 -26.90 9.73
CA GLN A 47 5.29 -25.70 9.99
C GLN A 47 4.80 -25.16 11.32
N ASN A 48 5.68 -25.19 12.31
CA ASN A 48 5.45 -24.57 13.61
C ASN A 48 5.29 -23.06 13.37
N THR A 49 4.06 -22.61 13.15
CA THR A 49 3.72 -21.20 13.32
C THR A 49 4.08 -20.83 14.76
N PRO A 50 4.98 -19.87 14.99
CA PRO A 50 5.37 -19.46 16.34
C PRO A 50 4.13 -19.04 17.13
N ASN A 51 4.05 -19.46 18.39
CA ASN A 51 2.95 -19.07 19.26
C ASN A 51 3.06 -17.58 19.64
N ASP A 52 1.96 -16.99 20.12
CA ASP A 52 1.95 -15.62 20.64
C ASP A 52 3.09 -15.40 21.65
N GLY A 53 3.85 -14.34 21.42
CA GLY A 53 4.99 -13.92 22.22
C GLY A 53 6.32 -14.57 21.85
N GLU A 54 6.35 -15.62 21.02
CA GLU A 54 7.59 -16.24 20.50
C GLU A 54 8.20 -15.39 19.37
N GLU A 55 9.51 -15.54 19.14
CA GLU A 55 10.20 -14.80 18.07
C GLU A 55 9.60 -15.13 16.71
N GLY A 56 9.23 -14.09 15.95
CA GLY A 56 8.49 -14.21 14.69
C GLY A 56 6.98 -14.46 14.84
N GLY A 57 6.47 -14.61 16.07
CA GLY A 57 5.05 -14.76 16.38
C GLY A 57 4.34 -13.43 16.71
N PRO A 58 3.00 -13.44 16.83
CA PRO A 58 2.22 -12.27 17.22
C PRO A 58 2.60 -11.78 18.62
N CYS A 59 2.51 -10.47 18.89
CA CYS A 59 2.63 -9.96 20.24
C CYS A 59 1.46 -10.41 21.13
N TYR A 60 1.69 -10.43 22.43
CA TYR A 60 0.59 -10.48 23.39
C TYR A 60 -0.32 -9.25 23.23
N GLY A 61 -1.61 -9.39 23.54
CA GLY A 61 -2.60 -8.30 23.43
C GLY A 61 -2.35 -7.06 24.31
N ASN A 62 -1.26 -7.04 25.08
CA ASN A 62 -0.75 -5.88 25.81
C ASN A 62 0.49 -5.25 25.15
N ASN A 63 0.78 -5.57 23.88
CA ASN A 63 1.96 -5.13 23.13
C ASN A 63 3.29 -5.53 23.79
N THR A 64 3.35 -6.74 24.36
CA THR A 64 4.59 -7.31 24.91
C THR A 64 4.89 -8.67 24.29
N CYS A 65 6.11 -9.16 24.48
CA CYS A 65 6.59 -10.45 23.98
C CYS A 65 7.25 -11.24 25.09
N ASN A 66 7.70 -12.46 24.79
CA ASN A 66 8.56 -13.21 25.71
C ASN A 66 9.82 -12.42 26.08
N ALA A 67 10.40 -12.76 27.22
CA ALA A 67 11.57 -12.05 27.74
C ALA A 67 12.73 -12.03 26.73
N GLY A 68 13.26 -10.83 26.45
CA GLY A 68 14.34 -10.62 25.48
C GLY A 68 13.86 -10.18 24.09
N LEU A 69 12.54 -10.19 23.85
CA LEU A 69 11.93 -9.74 22.59
C LEU A 69 11.19 -8.40 22.80
N THR A 70 11.05 -7.65 21.72
CA THR A 70 10.30 -6.40 21.65
C THR A 70 9.14 -6.56 20.66
N CYS A 71 7.96 -6.07 21.03
CA CYS A 71 6.83 -6.04 20.13
C CYS A 71 7.00 -4.86 19.16
N LEU A 72 7.22 -5.14 17.88
CA LEU A 72 7.31 -4.15 16.83
C LEU A 72 6.24 -4.44 15.79
N SER A 73 5.33 -3.49 15.58
CA SER A 73 4.23 -3.60 14.60
C SER A 73 3.40 -4.89 14.72
N GLY A 74 3.20 -5.38 15.96
CA GLY A 74 2.39 -6.58 16.22
C GLY A 74 3.15 -7.92 16.14
N ILE A 75 4.45 -7.91 15.84
CA ILE A 75 5.32 -9.10 15.80
C ILE A 75 6.43 -9.01 16.84
N CYS A 76 6.77 -10.14 17.44
CA CYS A 76 7.86 -10.26 18.41
C CYS A 76 9.21 -10.44 17.74
N VAL A 77 10.10 -9.45 17.92
CA VAL A 77 11.45 -9.44 17.33
C VAL A 77 12.53 -9.31 18.41
N ASN A 78 13.70 -9.90 18.19
CA ASN A 78 14.84 -9.77 19.10
C ASN A 78 15.56 -8.43 18.88
N ALA A 79 15.25 -7.43 19.71
CA ALA A 79 15.88 -6.11 19.64
C ALA A 79 17.38 -6.09 19.99
N ASN A 80 17.93 -7.21 20.49
CA ASN A 80 19.35 -7.36 20.81
C ASN A 80 20.09 -8.24 19.79
N GLY A 81 19.44 -8.65 18.70
CA GLY A 81 19.96 -9.59 17.70
C GLY A 81 20.72 -8.96 16.52
N VAL A 82 21.23 -7.73 16.66
CA VAL A 82 22.24 -7.22 15.72
C VAL A 82 23.56 -7.93 16.00
N ASP A 83 24.08 -8.60 14.97
CA ASP A 83 25.26 -9.49 14.88
C ASP A 83 25.08 -10.95 15.31
N GLY A 84 24.83 -11.80 14.31
CA GLY A 84 24.82 -13.26 14.49
C GLY A 84 24.82 -14.11 13.22
N SER A 85 25.43 -13.67 12.10
CA SER A 85 25.82 -14.63 11.03
C SER A 85 27.03 -15.44 11.52
N GLY A 86 26.75 -16.41 12.38
CA GLY A 86 27.70 -17.44 12.79
C GLY A 86 27.69 -18.57 11.78
N ASP A 87 28.63 -18.51 10.84
CA ASP A 87 28.94 -19.60 9.92
C ASP A 87 29.07 -20.94 10.67
N GLY A 88 28.16 -21.86 10.36
CA GLY A 88 28.27 -23.26 10.76
C GLY A 88 29.39 -23.95 9.99
N SER A 89 30.62 -23.81 10.45
CA SER A 89 31.73 -24.70 10.09
C SER A 89 31.71 -25.91 11.02
N THR A 90 31.44 -27.10 10.46
CA THR A 90 31.79 -28.39 11.09
C THR A 90 32.32 -29.35 10.01
N ASP A 91 33.65 -29.43 10.00
CA ASP A 91 34.51 -30.61 9.85
C ASP A 91 34.42 -31.53 8.61
N GLY A 92 35.46 -31.47 7.79
CA GLY A 92 35.81 -32.50 6.81
C GLY A 92 37.24 -32.38 6.31
N SER A 93 38.21 -32.86 7.09
CA SER A 93 39.62 -32.95 6.72
C SER A 93 39.84 -33.84 5.49
N THR A 94 40.70 -33.44 4.56
CA THR A 94 41.62 -34.38 3.90
C THR A 94 42.91 -33.63 3.51
N ASP A 95 44.03 -34.13 4.05
CA ASP A 95 45.39 -33.63 3.88
C ASP A 95 45.92 -33.74 2.44
N GLY A 96 46.83 -32.81 2.10
CA GLY A 96 47.85 -33.02 1.07
C GLY A 96 48.79 -31.83 0.93
N PRO A 97 50.09 -31.95 1.26
CA PRO A 97 51.08 -30.92 0.93
C PRO A 97 51.66 -31.16 -0.47
N SER A 98 51.86 -30.09 -1.23
CA SER A 98 52.74 -30.08 -2.40
C SER A 98 53.32 -28.68 -2.57
N ASP A 99 54.38 -28.46 -1.80
CA ASP A 99 55.58 -27.70 -2.07
C ASP A 99 55.86 -27.41 -3.55
N GLY A 100 56.07 -26.12 -3.85
CA GLY A 100 56.46 -25.63 -5.17
C GLY A 100 56.83 -24.15 -5.14
N THR A 101 58.05 -23.86 -4.69
CA THR A 101 58.76 -22.59 -4.82
C THR A 101 58.71 -22.03 -6.24
N SER A 102 58.57 -20.71 -6.41
CA SER A 102 59.40 -19.90 -7.33
C SER A 102 59.12 -18.40 -7.20
N SER A 103 60.12 -17.72 -6.65
CA SER A 103 60.37 -16.29 -6.70
C SER A 103 60.44 -15.74 -8.12
N GLY A 104 59.84 -14.57 -8.35
CA GLY A 104 59.98 -13.79 -9.58
C GLY A 104 59.55 -12.34 -9.38
N SER A 105 60.42 -11.54 -8.78
CA SER A 105 60.36 -10.08 -8.77
C SER A 105 60.60 -9.56 -10.19
N THR A 106 59.70 -8.71 -10.70
CA THR A 106 60.11 -7.61 -11.59
C THR A 106 59.13 -6.43 -11.47
N ASP A 107 59.69 -5.37 -10.91
CA ASP A 107 59.40 -3.96 -11.00
C ASP A 107 59.29 -3.43 -12.45
N GLY A 108 58.36 -2.49 -12.66
CA GLY A 108 58.22 -1.76 -13.91
C GLY A 108 57.11 -0.70 -13.88
N THR A 109 57.44 0.49 -13.38
CA THR A 109 56.70 1.74 -13.59
C THR A 109 56.72 2.14 -15.08
N ALA A 110 55.63 2.72 -15.62
CA ALA A 110 55.65 3.92 -16.48
C ALA A 110 54.29 4.23 -17.13
N ASP A 111 53.80 5.43 -16.81
CA ASP A 111 53.10 6.45 -17.61
C ASP A 111 52.50 6.11 -18.98
N GLY A 112 51.28 6.62 -19.19
CA GLY A 112 50.72 6.80 -20.53
C GLY A 112 49.29 7.35 -20.52
N SER A 113 49.11 8.61 -20.12
CA SER A 113 47.93 9.40 -20.49
C SER A 113 47.80 9.45 -22.01
N THR A 114 46.61 9.20 -22.55
CA THR A 114 46.26 9.60 -23.92
C THR A 114 44.80 10.06 -23.93
N ASP A 115 44.65 11.38 -23.93
CA ASP A 115 43.42 12.04 -24.36
C ASP A 115 43.28 11.86 -25.88
N GLY A 116 42.07 11.54 -26.32
CA GLY A 116 41.72 11.40 -27.72
C GLY A 116 40.26 11.75 -27.93
N ASP A 117 39.99 13.03 -28.16
CA ASP A 117 38.75 13.54 -28.73
C ASP A 117 38.43 12.83 -30.05
N GLY A 118 37.19 12.35 -30.18
CA GLY A 118 36.69 11.67 -31.38
C GLY A 118 35.21 11.96 -31.60
N ASN A 119 34.92 13.18 -32.06
CA ASN A 119 33.61 13.59 -32.54
C ASN A 119 33.21 12.74 -33.76
N GLY A 120 32.07 12.06 -33.70
CA GLY A 120 31.58 11.20 -34.78
C GLY A 120 30.10 10.90 -34.65
N GLY A 121 29.27 11.77 -35.23
CA GLY A 121 27.84 11.52 -35.40
C GLY A 121 27.58 10.31 -36.30
N GLY A 122 26.64 9.49 -35.88
CA GLY A 122 26.15 8.34 -36.65
C GLY A 122 24.85 7.82 -36.04
N THR A 123 23.72 8.29 -36.57
CA THR A 123 22.42 7.63 -36.43
C THR A 123 22.53 6.23 -37.02
N GLY A 124 22.29 5.20 -36.21
CA GLY A 124 22.32 3.81 -36.66
C GLY A 124 21.70 2.87 -35.62
N ASN A 125 20.41 2.64 -35.79
CA ASN A 125 19.63 1.49 -35.31
C ASN A 125 20.52 0.28 -34.94
N THR A 126 20.61 -0.03 -33.63
CA THR A 126 21.22 -1.27 -33.14
C THR A 126 20.25 -1.94 -32.19
N LEU A 127 19.45 -2.81 -32.79
CA LEU A 127 18.94 -4.07 -32.28
C LEU A 127 19.82 -4.64 -31.15
N LEU A 128 19.37 -4.51 -29.90
CA LEU A 128 19.95 -5.23 -28.76
C LEU A 128 19.45 -6.67 -28.81
N THR A 129 20.23 -7.50 -29.48
CA THR A 129 20.21 -8.95 -29.30
C THR A 129 20.59 -9.29 -27.87
N THR A 130 19.73 -10.10 -27.27
CA THR A 130 19.98 -11.02 -26.17
C THR A 130 21.39 -11.63 -26.25
N ASP A 131 22.20 -11.44 -25.21
CA ASP A 131 23.23 -12.41 -24.86
C ASP A 131 23.53 -12.40 -23.35
N GLY A 132 23.04 -13.44 -22.67
CA GLY A 132 23.90 -14.34 -21.89
C GLY A 132 24.70 -13.82 -20.68
N GLY A 133 24.42 -12.63 -20.16
CA GLY A 133 25.03 -12.14 -18.92
C GLY A 133 24.46 -12.82 -17.68
N VAL A 134 25.22 -13.73 -17.09
CA VAL A 134 25.02 -14.28 -15.73
C VAL A 134 24.97 -13.13 -14.72
N PHE A 135 23.79 -12.80 -14.21
CA PHE A 135 23.66 -12.03 -12.98
C PHE A 135 23.74 -12.99 -11.80
N ASP A 136 24.98 -13.28 -11.37
CA ASP A 136 25.25 -13.73 -10.01
C ASP A 136 25.58 -12.47 -9.21
N GLY A 137 24.55 -11.89 -8.64
CA GLY A 137 24.59 -10.61 -7.93
C GLY A 137 23.31 -10.49 -7.15
N ALA A 138 23.28 -11.18 -6.01
CA ALA A 138 22.24 -11.11 -5.01
C ALA A 138 21.81 -9.66 -4.78
N ILE A 139 20.54 -9.37 -5.04
CA ILE A 139 19.85 -8.29 -4.37
C ILE A 139 19.57 -8.82 -2.96
N ASP A 140 20.48 -8.51 -2.04
CA ASP A 140 20.24 -8.63 -0.62
C ASP A 140 19.27 -7.51 -0.22
N GLY A 141 17.98 -7.84 -0.27
CA GLY A 141 16.91 -7.02 0.28
C GLY A 141 17.04 -6.86 1.80
N SER A 142 17.94 -5.98 2.24
CA SER A 142 17.79 -5.24 3.47
C SER A 142 17.40 -3.82 3.09
N GLY A 143 16.15 -3.67 2.64
CA GLY A 143 15.50 -2.37 2.60
C GLY A 143 15.42 -1.87 4.04
N GLU A 144 16.40 -1.05 4.42
CA GLU A 144 16.23 -0.18 5.57
C GLU A 144 14.97 0.64 5.28
N TYR A 145 13.98 0.51 6.17
CA TYR A 145 12.82 1.39 6.22
C TYR A 145 13.33 2.77 6.69
N GLU A 146 14.17 3.42 5.88
CA GLU A 146 14.35 4.84 6.00
C GLU A 146 12.99 5.48 5.73
N THR A 147 12.68 6.51 6.47
CA THR A 147 11.51 7.38 6.31
C THR A 147 11.62 8.21 5.01
N GLY A 148 12.04 7.55 3.92
CA GLY A 148 12.41 8.12 2.66
C GLY A 148 11.16 8.63 1.95
N LEU A 149 11.31 9.83 1.40
CA LEU A 149 10.38 10.46 0.48
C LEU A 149 9.86 9.43 -0.53
N PRO A 150 8.62 9.55 -1.01
CA PRO A 150 8.17 8.70 -2.08
C PRO A 150 9.14 8.77 -3.26
N VAL A 151 9.55 7.60 -3.73
CA VAL A 151 10.55 7.46 -4.77
C VAL A 151 9.86 6.76 -5.93
N ALA A 152 9.80 7.42 -7.09
CA ALA A 152 9.34 6.77 -8.32
C ALA A 152 10.25 5.59 -8.67
N ASP A 153 9.76 4.66 -9.51
CA ASP A 153 10.59 3.59 -10.05
C ASP A 153 11.89 4.17 -10.62
N GLY A 154 13.03 3.63 -10.18
CA GLY A 154 14.36 4.15 -10.50
C GLY A 154 14.99 5.12 -9.49
N GLY A 155 14.41 5.34 -8.30
CA GLY A 155 15.16 6.00 -7.23
C GLY A 155 15.04 7.53 -7.18
N VAL A 156 14.14 8.12 -7.98
CA VAL A 156 13.95 9.58 -8.07
C VAL A 156 12.90 10.06 -7.07
N PRO A 157 13.23 10.99 -6.15
CA PRO A 157 12.22 11.60 -5.28
C PRO A 157 11.14 12.27 -6.12
N ILE A 158 9.87 11.97 -5.84
CA ILE A 158 8.76 12.70 -6.46
C ILE A 158 8.55 14.01 -5.68
N ASP A 159 8.46 15.13 -6.39
CA ASP A 159 8.16 16.44 -5.80
C ASP A 159 6.63 16.61 -5.74
N ALA A 160 5.98 15.74 -4.97
CA ALA A 160 4.53 15.66 -4.90
C ALA A 160 3.97 16.71 -3.92
N ALA A 161 3.22 17.69 -4.44
CA ALA A 161 2.53 18.63 -3.58
C ALA A 161 1.45 17.94 -2.72
N LEU A 162 0.79 16.91 -3.26
CA LEU A 162 -0.22 16.11 -2.57
C LEU A 162 0.06 14.63 -2.75
N SER A 163 0.02 13.87 -1.65
CA SER A 163 0.15 12.43 -1.68
C SER A 163 -0.76 11.73 -0.68
N LEU A 164 -1.18 10.51 -1.01
CA LEU A 164 -2.13 9.70 -0.28
C LEU A 164 -1.52 8.33 -0.06
N GLN A 165 -1.52 7.87 1.18
CA GLN A 165 -1.00 6.57 1.54
C GLN A 165 -2.03 5.79 2.35
N LEU A 166 -2.41 4.62 1.88
CA LEU A 166 -3.33 3.71 2.54
C LEU A 166 -2.55 2.51 3.08
N ASN A 167 -2.76 2.17 4.35
CA ASN A 167 -2.25 0.95 4.97
C ASN A 167 -3.40 0.26 5.72
N TRP A 168 -3.27 -1.02 6.02
CA TRP A 168 -4.24 -1.77 6.80
C TRP A 168 -3.59 -2.78 7.74
N ASN A 169 -4.37 -3.41 8.61
CA ASN A 169 -3.84 -4.23 9.71
C ASN A 169 -4.08 -5.74 9.55
N VAL A 170 -4.54 -6.19 8.38
CA VAL A 170 -4.79 -7.60 8.07
C VAL A 170 -4.03 -8.00 6.81
N ASN A 171 -3.10 -8.94 6.93
CA ASN A 171 -2.16 -9.29 5.85
C ASN A 171 -2.75 -10.06 4.65
N VAL A 172 -4.02 -10.45 4.74
CA VAL A 172 -4.72 -11.21 3.70
C VAL A 172 -5.76 -10.37 2.96
N ASP A 173 -5.97 -9.13 3.39
CA ASP A 173 -6.94 -8.25 2.78
C ASP A 173 -6.28 -7.40 1.71
N ASP A 174 -7.09 -7.02 0.73
CA ASP A 174 -6.79 -6.23 -0.45
C ASP A 174 -7.75 -5.03 -0.42
N LEU A 175 -7.18 -3.82 -0.30
CA LEU A 175 -7.91 -2.57 -0.18
C LEU A 175 -7.42 -1.57 -1.20
N ASP A 176 -8.29 -1.21 -2.14
CA ASP A 176 -8.04 -0.20 -3.15
C ASP A 176 -8.17 1.22 -2.59
N LEU A 177 -7.20 2.07 -2.92
CA LEU A 177 -7.20 3.51 -2.74
C LEU A 177 -7.75 4.18 -3.99
N TYR A 178 -8.80 4.97 -3.79
CA TYR A 178 -9.40 5.80 -4.82
C TYR A 178 -9.10 7.27 -4.55
N PHE A 179 -8.65 7.98 -5.59
CA PHE A 179 -8.50 9.42 -5.60
C PHE A 179 -9.21 10.00 -6.81
N TYR A 180 -10.23 10.84 -6.62
CA TYR A 180 -11.08 11.29 -7.71
C TYR A 180 -11.48 12.75 -7.60
N ARG A 181 -11.84 13.36 -8.72
CA ARG A 181 -12.38 14.72 -8.76
C ARG A 181 -13.68 14.82 -7.98
N ALA A 182 -13.84 15.87 -7.18
CA ALA A 182 -15.04 16.05 -6.37
C ALA A 182 -16.30 16.35 -7.19
N ASP A 183 -16.15 16.77 -8.44
CA ASP A 183 -17.22 16.95 -9.43
C ASP A 183 -17.31 15.78 -10.43
N GLY A 184 -16.45 14.78 -10.31
CA GLY A 184 -16.39 13.60 -11.15
C GLY A 184 -17.14 12.39 -10.58
N ASP A 185 -17.04 11.27 -11.29
CA ASP A 185 -17.58 9.98 -10.90
C ASP A 185 -16.45 9.01 -10.56
N ILE A 186 -16.44 8.49 -9.33
CA ILE A 186 -15.44 7.51 -8.84
C ILE A 186 -15.33 6.27 -9.75
N CYS A 187 -16.38 5.94 -10.49
CA CYS A 187 -16.42 4.77 -11.36
C CYS A 187 -15.94 5.03 -12.79
N LYS A 188 -15.54 6.26 -13.12
CA LYS A 188 -15.01 6.63 -14.43
C LYS A 188 -13.50 6.77 -14.40
N ARG A 189 -12.85 6.25 -15.45
CA ARG A 189 -11.39 6.24 -15.56
C ARG A 189 -10.82 7.65 -15.67
N GLU A 190 -11.53 8.54 -16.36
CA GLU A 190 -11.15 9.94 -16.55
C GLU A 190 -11.26 10.79 -15.27
N ASP A 191 -12.15 10.40 -14.34
CA ASP A 191 -12.45 11.17 -13.14
C ASP A 191 -11.74 10.63 -11.89
N SER A 192 -11.23 9.39 -11.95
CA SER A 192 -10.70 8.67 -10.79
C SER A 192 -9.39 7.96 -11.10
N CYS A 193 -8.46 8.12 -10.15
CA CYS A 193 -7.19 7.42 -10.03
C CYS A 193 -7.31 6.26 -9.03
N TYR A 194 -7.05 5.05 -9.49
CA TYR A 194 -6.96 3.79 -8.73
C TYR A 194 -6.15 2.78 -9.56
N TRP A 195 -5.99 1.53 -9.09
CA TRP A 195 -5.12 0.53 -9.74
C TRP A 195 -5.24 0.47 -11.27
N MET A 196 -6.46 0.50 -11.82
CA MET A 196 -6.64 0.33 -13.27
C MET A 196 -6.43 1.61 -14.08
N SER A 197 -6.65 2.78 -13.47
CA SER A 197 -6.60 4.05 -14.18
C SER A 197 -5.25 4.75 -14.04
N CYS A 198 -4.44 4.34 -13.06
CA CYS A 198 -3.23 5.05 -12.65
C CYS A 198 -1.98 4.19 -12.46
N VAL A 199 -2.06 2.86 -12.62
CA VAL A 199 -0.86 1.99 -12.62
C VAL A 199 -0.29 1.93 -14.04
N ASP A 200 0.99 2.27 -14.13
CA ASP A 200 1.88 2.08 -15.29
C ASP A 200 1.66 2.87 -16.59
N GLU A 201 2.78 2.90 -17.32
CA GLU A 201 3.27 3.77 -18.40
C GLU A 201 2.45 3.83 -19.70
N ASP A 202 1.21 3.35 -19.71
CA ASP A 202 0.37 3.40 -20.92
C ASP A 202 -0.16 4.83 -21.09
N VAL A 203 0.72 5.71 -21.58
CA VAL A 203 0.58 7.16 -21.79
C VAL A 203 -0.62 7.60 -22.62
N ASP A 204 -1.43 6.67 -23.12
CA ASP A 204 -2.60 6.95 -23.95
C ASP A 204 -3.93 6.82 -23.18
N VAL A 205 -3.90 6.41 -21.90
CA VAL A 205 -5.11 6.18 -21.11
C VAL A 205 -4.91 6.44 -19.61
N GLY A 206 -5.34 7.60 -19.13
CA GLY A 206 -5.37 7.95 -17.70
C GLY A 206 -6.33 9.10 -17.41
N PRO A 207 -6.44 9.57 -16.16
CA PRO A 207 -7.02 10.86 -15.87
C PRO A 207 -6.15 11.98 -16.45
N ASP A 208 -6.75 12.92 -17.18
CA ASP A 208 -6.15 14.17 -17.66
C ASP A 208 -6.84 15.31 -16.88
N TRP A 209 -6.28 15.64 -15.71
CA TRP A 209 -6.90 16.53 -14.73
C TRP A 209 -6.50 17.99 -14.89
N ASP A 210 -5.38 18.27 -15.56
CA ASP A 210 -5.02 19.63 -15.97
C ASP A 210 -5.54 20.00 -17.37
N GLU A 211 -6.22 19.07 -18.05
CA GLU A 211 -6.90 19.27 -19.33
C GLU A 211 -5.95 19.74 -20.44
N ASP A 212 -4.68 19.34 -20.36
CA ASP A 212 -3.66 19.74 -21.33
C ASP A 212 -3.62 18.81 -22.56
N GLY A 213 -4.33 17.68 -22.50
CA GLY A 213 -4.44 16.67 -23.55
C GLY A 213 -3.28 15.68 -23.58
N VAL A 214 -2.44 15.65 -22.53
CA VAL A 214 -1.30 14.76 -22.36
C VAL A 214 -1.44 14.02 -21.03
N TYR A 215 -1.51 12.70 -21.07
CA TYR A 215 -1.63 11.91 -19.85
C TYR A 215 -0.31 11.81 -19.09
N GLY A 216 -0.43 11.78 -17.76
CA GLY A 216 0.69 11.66 -16.86
C GLY A 216 1.52 12.94 -16.75
N THR A 217 0.94 14.11 -16.97
CA THR A 217 1.64 15.35 -16.65
C THR A 217 1.75 15.51 -15.13
N ALA A 218 2.40 16.57 -14.68
CA ALA A 218 2.42 16.91 -13.25
C ALA A 218 1.02 17.24 -12.71
N GLY A 219 0.09 17.65 -13.58
CA GLY A 219 -1.30 17.91 -13.24
C GLY A 219 -2.18 16.67 -13.11
N ASP A 220 -1.63 15.49 -13.42
CA ASP A 220 -2.35 14.22 -13.39
C ASP A 220 -1.98 13.38 -12.17
N PRO A 221 -2.98 12.74 -11.54
CA PRO A 221 -2.72 11.84 -10.44
C PRO A 221 -2.09 10.55 -10.95
N ARG A 222 -1.20 9.96 -10.15
CA ARG A 222 -0.47 8.72 -10.47
C ARG A 222 -0.44 7.80 -9.27
N MET A 223 -0.52 6.49 -9.53
CA MET A 223 -0.34 5.47 -8.52
C MET A 223 1.12 5.05 -8.52
N LEU A 224 1.76 5.10 -7.35
CA LEU A 224 3.14 4.70 -7.15
C LEU A 224 3.23 3.22 -6.73
N THR A 225 2.34 2.81 -5.84
CA THR A 225 2.30 1.45 -5.31
C THR A 225 0.86 0.97 -5.26
N ASP A 226 0.64 -0.18 -5.88
CA ASP A 226 -0.59 -0.98 -5.82
C ASP A 226 -0.26 -2.27 -5.08
N ASP A 227 -0.52 -2.31 -3.77
CA ASP A 227 -0.22 -3.47 -2.96
C ASP A 227 -1.46 -4.35 -2.81
N LEU A 228 -1.44 -5.50 -3.47
CA LEU A 228 -2.57 -6.40 -3.51
C LEU A 228 -2.68 -7.31 -2.26
N CYS A 229 -1.72 -7.21 -1.33
CA CYS A 229 -1.65 -8.07 -0.16
C CYS A 229 -0.86 -7.45 1.00
N GLY A 230 -0.68 -8.18 2.10
CA GLY A 230 0.11 -7.66 3.20
C GLY A 230 -0.57 -6.50 3.92
N TYR A 231 0.17 -5.46 4.27
CA TYR A 231 -0.33 -4.36 5.11
C TYR A 231 -0.43 -3.02 4.35
N GLY A 232 -0.33 -3.08 3.03
CA GLY A 232 -0.02 -1.95 2.17
C GLY A 232 1.47 -1.59 2.20
N PRO A 233 1.85 -0.40 1.70
CA PRO A 233 0.94 0.68 1.36
C PRO A 233 0.39 0.61 -0.07
N GLU A 234 -0.84 1.09 -0.25
CA GLU A 234 -1.22 1.72 -1.51
C GLU A 234 -0.89 3.21 -1.50
N HIS A 235 -0.40 3.72 -2.63
CA HIS A 235 0.16 5.06 -2.71
C HIS A 235 -0.24 5.78 -3.99
N ILE A 236 -0.96 6.89 -3.88
CA ILE A 236 -1.27 7.80 -5.00
C ILE A 236 -0.65 9.18 -4.73
N TYR A 237 -0.23 9.89 -5.77
CA TYR A 237 0.27 11.26 -5.68
C TYR A 237 -0.23 12.14 -6.82
N LEU A 238 -0.13 13.46 -6.61
CA LEU A 238 -0.43 14.50 -7.58
C LEU A 238 0.60 15.64 -7.38
N GLU A 239 1.45 15.85 -8.38
CA GLU A 239 2.57 16.80 -8.28
C GLU A 239 2.11 18.25 -8.29
N GLN A 240 1.18 18.59 -9.19
CA GLN A 240 0.66 19.94 -9.38
C GLN A 240 -0.87 19.94 -9.37
N PRO A 241 -1.50 19.85 -8.18
CA PRO A 241 -2.95 19.97 -8.11
C PRO A 241 -3.40 21.32 -8.69
N ALA A 242 -4.47 21.28 -9.49
CA ALA A 242 -5.05 22.45 -10.12
C ALA A 242 -5.37 23.56 -9.11
N ASP A 243 -5.18 24.81 -9.54
CA ASP A 243 -5.63 25.97 -8.77
C ASP A 243 -7.16 25.91 -8.61
N ASP A 244 -7.63 26.04 -7.37
CA ASP A 244 -9.03 25.84 -6.96
C ASP A 244 -9.55 24.40 -7.21
N GLY A 245 -8.66 23.42 -7.24
CA GLY A 245 -8.96 22.00 -7.37
C GLY A 245 -9.77 21.44 -6.21
N ALA A 246 -10.63 20.46 -6.49
CA ALA A 246 -11.41 19.77 -5.47
C ALA A 246 -11.40 18.26 -5.72
N TYR A 247 -11.01 17.51 -4.70
CA TYR A 247 -10.77 16.07 -4.80
C TYR A 247 -11.40 15.32 -3.64
N ILE A 248 -11.66 14.03 -3.81
CA ILE A 248 -12.15 13.12 -2.78
C ILE A 248 -11.24 11.90 -2.72
N ILE A 249 -10.98 11.45 -1.49
CA ILE A 249 -10.28 10.22 -1.20
C ILE A 249 -11.32 9.19 -0.74
N ALA A 250 -11.25 7.99 -1.29
CA ALA A 250 -12.05 6.86 -0.84
C ALA A 250 -11.18 5.60 -0.72
N VAL A 251 -11.66 4.65 0.10
CA VAL A 251 -11.07 3.32 0.24
C VAL A 251 -12.15 2.31 -0.08
N HIS A 252 -11.83 1.30 -0.88
CA HIS A 252 -12.71 0.19 -1.20
C HIS A 252 -12.08 -1.12 -0.71
N PHE A 253 -12.82 -1.88 0.09
CA PHE A 253 -12.39 -3.19 0.52
C PHE A 253 -12.64 -4.22 -0.59
N PHE A 254 -11.65 -4.47 -1.44
CA PHE A 254 -11.78 -5.37 -2.57
C PHE A 254 -11.97 -6.83 -2.15
N GLY A 255 -11.27 -7.28 -1.12
CA GLY A 255 -11.43 -8.61 -0.55
C GLY A 255 -10.10 -9.24 -0.18
N SER A 256 -9.83 -10.44 -0.66
CA SER A 256 -8.60 -11.20 -0.34
C SER A 256 -8.07 -12.01 -1.53
N ALA A 257 -8.53 -11.67 -2.74
CA ALA A 257 -8.37 -12.51 -3.92
C ALA A 257 -6.92 -12.57 -4.44
N ALA A 258 -6.14 -11.51 -4.22
CA ALA A 258 -4.77 -11.44 -4.71
C ALA A 258 -3.73 -12.05 -3.75
N CYS A 259 -4.12 -12.39 -2.51
CA CYS A 259 -3.24 -13.02 -1.55
C CYS A 259 -3.05 -14.53 -1.84
N GLU A 260 -1.80 -15.01 -1.91
CA GLU A 260 -1.43 -16.39 -2.30
C GLU A 260 -2.12 -17.51 -1.47
N ASN A 261 -2.66 -17.18 -0.30
CA ASN A 261 -3.19 -18.15 0.65
C ASN A 261 -4.69 -18.43 0.49
N ASN A 262 -5.41 -17.76 -0.42
CA ASN A 262 -6.87 -17.86 -0.55
C ASN A 262 -7.61 -17.72 0.79
N ALA A 263 -7.01 -17.01 1.75
CA ALA A 263 -7.62 -16.81 3.04
C ALA A 263 -8.88 -15.96 2.84
N PRO A 264 -9.97 -16.24 3.58
CA PRO A 264 -11.14 -15.38 3.50
C PRO A 264 -10.80 -13.99 4.00
N ALA A 265 -11.32 -12.97 3.32
CA ALA A 265 -11.22 -11.57 3.74
C ALA A 265 -11.74 -11.41 5.19
N GLN A 266 -11.09 -10.56 5.97
CA GLN A 266 -11.42 -10.33 7.37
C GLN A 266 -11.79 -8.87 7.62
N SER A 267 -12.40 -8.57 8.77
CA SER A 267 -12.58 -7.16 9.12
C SER A 267 -11.23 -6.51 9.38
N THR A 268 -11.00 -5.35 8.78
CA THR A 268 -9.70 -4.69 8.73
C THR A 268 -9.82 -3.21 9.06
N MET A 269 -8.79 -2.65 9.68
CA MET A 269 -8.68 -1.23 9.98
C MET A 269 -7.80 -0.55 8.93
N ALA A 270 -8.44 0.18 8.02
CA ALA A 270 -7.79 1.03 7.06
C ALA A 270 -7.28 2.30 7.74
N THR A 271 -6.06 2.71 7.38
CA THR A 271 -5.39 3.95 7.81
C THR A 271 -4.96 4.72 6.57
N VAL A 272 -5.48 5.93 6.40
CA VAL A 272 -5.14 6.82 5.28
C VAL A 272 -4.36 8.02 5.81
N ASN A 273 -3.14 8.20 5.32
CA ASN A 273 -2.36 9.41 5.52
C ASN A 273 -2.51 10.32 4.31
N VAL A 274 -2.85 11.58 4.55
CA VAL A 274 -2.79 12.66 3.57
C VAL A 274 -1.52 13.43 3.83
N LEU A 275 -0.60 13.40 2.86
CA LEU A 275 0.69 14.08 2.91
C LEU A 275 0.65 15.31 2.00
N VAL A 276 1.23 16.40 2.47
CA VAL A 276 1.33 17.67 1.75
C VAL A 276 2.79 18.09 1.77
N ASN A 277 3.42 18.18 0.59
CA ASN A 277 4.87 18.35 0.45
C ASN A 277 5.65 17.34 1.32
N ASP A 278 5.30 16.06 1.20
CA ASP A 278 5.86 14.91 1.93
C ASP A 278 5.73 14.92 3.46
N GLU A 279 5.00 15.88 4.04
CA GLU A 279 4.67 15.89 5.46
C GLU A 279 3.25 15.40 5.71
N VAL A 280 3.05 14.51 6.69
CA VAL A 280 1.71 14.06 7.07
C VAL A 280 0.89 15.23 7.61
N ALA A 281 -0.05 15.71 6.81
CA ALA A 281 -0.98 16.78 7.16
C ALA A 281 -2.15 16.25 7.98
N GLN A 282 -2.68 15.07 7.63
CA GLN A 282 -3.77 14.44 8.35
C GLN A 282 -3.76 12.92 8.22
N THR A 283 -4.19 12.23 9.28
CA THR A 283 -4.40 10.78 9.29
C THR A 283 -5.85 10.47 9.61
N PHE A 284 -6.42 9.53 8.89
CA PHE A 284 -7.77 9.01 9.08
C PHE A 284 -7.72 7.51 9.29
N THR A 285 -8.65 6.98 10.09
CA THR A 285 -8.76 5.53 10.31
C THR A 285 -10.21 5.09 10.29
N ARG A 286 -10.49 3.92 9.73
CA ARG A 286 -11.80 3.28 9.82
C ARG A 286 -11.71 1.77 9.71
N THR A 287 -12.57 1.08 10.45
CA THR A 287 -12.80 -0.36 10.25
C THR A 287 -13.75 -0.60 9.09
N LEU A 288 -13.32 -1.42 8.13
CA LEU A 288 -14.12 -2.03 7.08
C LEU A 288 -14.42 -3.47 7.50
N TYR A 289 -15.66 -3.91 7.33
CA TYR A 289 -16.14 -5.17 7.92
C TYR A 289 -16.17 -6.30 6.92
N THR A 290 -16.53 -5.99 5.69
CA THR A 290 -16.74 -6.99 4.63
C THR A 290 -16.21 -6.50 3.30
N LYS A 291 -15.87 -7.46 2.43
CA LYS A 291 -15.67 -7.21 1.02
C LYS A 291 -16.79 -6.32 0.46
N ASP A 292 -16.40 -5.43 -0.44
CA ASP A 292 -17.21 -4.42 -1.10
C ASP A 292 -17.68 -3.27 -0.19
N ASP A 293 -17.13 -3.15 1.03
CA ASP A 293 -17.30 -1.93 1.82
C ASP A 293 -16.54 -0.75 1.17
N ARG A 294 -17.17 0.42 1.08
CA ARG A 294 -16.55 1.69 0.70
C ARG A 294 -16.53 2.66 1.88
N TRP A 295 -15.46 3.42 1.97
CA TRP A 295 -15.32 4.53 2.90
C TRP A 295 -14.85 5.79 2.18
N ASP A 296 -15.69 6.83 2.16
CA ASP A 296 -15.31 8.16 1.69
C ASP A 296 -14.62 8.90 2.84
N VAL A 297 -13.32 9.11 2.69
CA VAL A 297 -12.42 9.53 3.77
C VAL A 297 -12.55 11.03 4.01
N ALA A 298 -12.17 11.82 3.00
CA ALA A 298 -12.10 13.27 3.08
C ALA A 298 -12.21 13.92 1.70
N LYS A 299 -12.66 15.17 1.70
CA LYS A 299 -12.59 16.09 0.57
C LYS A 299 -11.37 16.99 0.74
N ILE A 300 -10.59 17.17 -0.31
CA ILE A 300 -9.50 18.14 -0.37
C ILE A 300 -9.95 19.30 -1.26
N LEU A 301 -9.85 20.52 -0.74
CA LEU A 301 -9.94 21.75 -1.54
C LEU A 301 -8.52 22.33 -1.65
N TRP A 302 -8.00 22.43 -2.86
CA TRP A 302 -6.65 22.94 -3.12
C TRP A 302 -6.72 24.36 -3.65
N ASN A 303 -6.15 25.34 -2.95
CA ASN A 303 -6.21 26.73 -3.38
C ASN A 303 -4.81 27.34 -3.36
N ASN A 304 -4.21 27.55 -4.54
CA ASN A 304 -2.90 28.18 -4.70
C ASN A 304 -1.79 27.54 -3.82
N GLY A 305 -1.70 26.21 -3.82
CA GLY A 305 -0.69 25.46 -3.04
C GLY A 305 -1.06 25.18 -1.59
N GLU A 306 -2.23 25.63 -1.11
CA GLU A 306 -2.70 25.41 0.25
C GLU A 306 -3.92 24.47 0.27
N PRO A 307 -3.82 23.28 0.89
CA PRO A 307 -4.94 22.37 1.04
C PRO A 307 -5.84 22.73 2.23
N SER A 308 -7.15 22.58 2.03
CA SER A 308 -8.15 22.46 3.09
C SER A 308 -8.73 21.06 3.05
N ILE A 309 -8.40 20.25 4.06
CA ILE A 309 -8.82 18.85 4.17
C ILE A 309 -10.07 18.79 5.05
N ILE A 310 -11.19 18.36 4.48
CA ILE A 310 -12.51 18.31 5.12
C ILE A 310 -12.90 16.83 5.29
N PRO A 311 -12.98 16.31 6.52
CA PRO A 311 -13.42 14.94 6.75
C PRO A 311 -14.84 14.72 6.19
N ILE A 312 -15.02 13.65 5.42
CA ILE A 312 -16.34 13.18 4.97
C ILE A 312 -16.78 12.05 5.92
N ASN A 313 -15.96 11.00 6.04
CA ASN A 313 -16.18 9.83 6.87
C ASN A 313 -17.53 9.12 6.63
N GLU A 314 -17.94 9.05 5.37
CA GLU A 314 -19.16 8.35 4.95
C GLU A 314 -18.84 6.89 4.60
N TYR A 315 -19.78 5.99 4.86
CA TYR A 315 -19.57 4.56 4.67
C TYR A 315 -20.75 3.93 3.99
N GLU A 316 -20.43 3.02 3.08
CA GLU A 316 -21.36 2.27 2.28
C GLU A 316 -20.91 0.81 2.28
N SER A 317 -21.83 -0.11 2.52
CA SER A 317 -21.57 -1.56 2.43
C SER A 317 -22.07 -2.09 1.09
N ASP A 318 -21.43 -3.13 0.55
CA ASP A 318 -21.82 -3.76 -0.74
C ASP A 318 -21.81 -2.75 -1.91
N TRP A 319 -20.84 -1.83 -1.87
CA TRP A 319 -20.61 -0.86 -2.92
C TRP A 319 -19.91 -1.49 -4.11
N ARG A 320 -20.39 -1.17 -5.30
CA ARG A 320 -19.77 -1.56 -6.56
C ARG A 320 -19.97 -0.47 -7.59
N CYS A 321 -18.98 -0.31 -8.46
CA CYS A 321 -19.17 0.41 -9.69
C CYS A 321 -20.11 -0.33 -10.63
N ASP A 322 -21.16 0.35 -11.09
CA ASP A 322 -22.02 -0.18 -12.14
C ASP A 322 -21.36 0.06 -13.51
N PHE A 323 -20.35 -0.74 -13.83
CA PHE A 323 -19.65 -0.66 -15.11
C PHE A 323 -20.57 -0.93 -16.32
N ALA A 324 -21.66 -1.68 -16.12
CA ALA A 324 -22.64 -1.96 -17.16
C ALA A 324 -23.48 -0.72 -17.52
N ALA A 325 -23.82 0.12 -16.54
CA ALA A 325 -24.44 1.41 -16.78
C ALA A 325 -23.47 2.42 -17.42
N ASN A 326 -22.17 2.32 -17.13
CA ASN A 326 -21.14 3.23 -17.61
C ASN A 326 -20.59 2.89 -19.01
N GLY A 327 -21.18 1.90 -19.70
CA GLY A 327 -20.83 1.60 -21.09
C GLY A 327 -19.52 0.84 -21.29
N PHE A 328 -18.87 0.43 -20.21
CA PHE A 328 -17.75 -0.51 -20.26
C PHE A 328 -18.32 -1.92 -20.41
N GLY A 329 -18.14 -2.50 -21.59
CA GLY A 329 -18.58 -3.85 -21.89
C GLY A 329 -18.06 -4.83 -20.84
N ASN A 330 -18.99 -5.55 -20.23
CA ASN A 330 -18.79 -6.51 -19.16
C ASN A 330 -17.78 -7.60 -19.57
N ASN A 331 -16.48 -7.37 -19.39
CA ASN A 331 -15.46 -8.40 -19.47
C ASN A 331 -15.37 -9.04 -18.08
N GLY A 332 -16.41 -9.82 -17.74
CA GLY A 332 -16.38 -10.70 -16.59
C GLY A 332 -15.24 -11.72 -16.75
N GLY A 333 -14.10 -11.42 -16.14
CA GLY A 333 -13.05 -12.37 -15.81
C GLY A 333 -13.26 -12.82 -14.37
N ASN A 334 -13.94 -13.94 -14.24
CA ASN A 334 -14.25 -14.65 -13.01
C ASN A 334 -13.08 -15.53 -12.57
#